data_AF-A0A914MKV2-F1
#
_entry.id   AF-A0A914MKV2-F1
#
_cell.length_a   1.000
_cell.length_b   1.000
_cell.length_c   1.000
_cell.angle_alpha   90.00
_cell.angle_beta   90.00
_cell.angle_gamma   90.00
#
_symmetry.space_group_name_H-M   'P 1'
#
loop_
_entity.id
_entity.type
_entity.pdbx_description
1 polymer ?
#
loop_
_entity_poly.entity_id
_entity_poly.type
_entity_poly.pdbx_seq_one_letter_code
_entity_poly.pdbx_strand_id
1 'polypeptide(L)'
;MNVLTANTSQKLIIQVTFFAAIVGGIMCDIKYGRYGTLAWFFPIYFVGQALITFSPLIPLPGFFHPYFDFFALFLLSYGCGCIKAVLVAYGADQFKPPNVTQIGCFFALFYSLEQFSIIFGIYLLPIIKFFFSQIPTDKPSLNVLSLATFLLLTSIVILFGTSNYFYKFIPQNKNQNIFIKSFKIIKQSLINKYRRKPLITSTKQPTPKYLLEYFLIDHNCQRDRECDFGRKNICEQTKFIGELQTVIQISFVLLPLSIFWALRTKLISINISQLQNIDTKLPFIGQLPFLPSDQICCLLQPIFVILLLPLFYMFIFKSPSISQCLSINTYLRRIFIGIFLCSVACFCSANIQKLLLSSNNNLLIKSTEDFTLIKLFNLFPSKCSFSISKINSKENFVIIEANNSNIFSLKSEDLNAGYVDLLFRFNGSSCSSHRKNLLRIWLNSATNNQFNIALVGPQGIFFTSLDIKNTKTNGPSNYL
;
A
#
# COMPACT_ATOMS: atom_id res chain seq x y z
N MET A 1 12.96 10.21 9.95
CA MET A 1 12.48 10.10 8.55
C MET A 1 11.50 11.23 8.28
N ASN A 2 11.63 11.92 7.15
CA ASN A 2 10.62 12.91 6.74
C ASN A 2 9.32 12.19 6.35
N VAL A 3 8.16 12.75 6.70
CA VAL A 3 6.83 12.17 6.39
C VAL A 3 6.66 11.87 4.88
N LEU A 4 7.26 12.71 4.02
CA LEU A 4 7.33 12.51 2.57
C LEU A 4 8.11 11.25 2.15
N THR A 5 9.21 10.93 2.85
CA THR A 5 9.99 9.71 2.59
C THR A 5 9.24 8.45 3.02
N ALA A 6 8.43 8.53 4.08
CA ALA A 6 7.62 7.40 4.55
C ALA A 6 6.44 7.05 3.59
N ASN A 7 5.78 8.07 3.05
CA ASN A 7 4.67 7.86 2.10
C ASN A 7 5.15 7.32 0.75
N THR A 8 6.34 7.75 0.29
CA THR A 8 6.94 7.25 -0.95
C THR A 8 7.44 5.82 -0.78
N SER A 9 8.08 5.50 0.35
CA SER A 9 8.51 4.13 0.63
C SER A 9 7.35 3.14 0.75
N GLN A 10 6.22 3.53 1.37
CA GLN A 10 5.05 2.65 1.46
C GLN A 10 4.52 2.25 0.07
N LYS A 11 4.44 3.21 -0.87
CA LYS A 11 3.99 2.93 -2.24
C LYS A 11 4.94 2.00 -2.98
N LEU A 12 6.25 2.18 -2.83
CA LEU A 12 7.27 1.33 -3.44
C LEU A 12 7.16 -0.12 -2.92
N ILE A 13 6.98 -0.32 -1.62
CA ILE A 13 6.83 -1.65 -1.02
C ILE A 13 5.60 -2.39 -1.57
N ILE A 14 4.48 -1.67 -1.74
CA ILE A 14 3.28 -2.24 -2.35
C ILE A 14 3.56 -2.68 -3.80
N GLN A 15 4.25 -1.87 -4.58
CA GLN A 15 4.63 -2.21 -5.95
C GLN A 15 5.53 -3.44 -6.00
N VAL A 16 6.55 -3.51 -5.14
CA VAL A 16 7.45 -4.68 -5.03
C VAL A 16 6.66 -5.96 -4.75
N THR A 17 5.68 -5.90 -3.85
CA THR A 17 4.83 -7.06 -3.52
C THR A 17 4.10 -7.61 -4.74
N PHE A 18 3.54 -6.74 -5.59
CA PHE A 18 2.84 -7.17 -6.80
C PHE A 18 3.79 -7.70 -7.88
N PHE A 19 4.96 -7.09 -8.06
CA PHE A 19 5.97 -7.60 -9.01
C PHE A 19 6.54 -8.95 -8.55
N ALA A 20 6.77 -9.13 -7.25
CA ALA A 20 7.26 -10.39 -6.69
C ALA A 20 6.28 -11.56 -6.94
N ALA A 21 4.97 -11.30 -7.01
CA ALA A 21 3.98 -12.31 -7.36
C ALA A 21 4.25 -12.96 -8.74
N ILE A 22 4.74 -12.19 -9.72
CA ILE A 22 5.13 -12.70 -11.03
C ILE A 22 6.32 -13.65 -10.89
N VAL A 23 7.31 -13.27 -10.07
CA VAL A 23 8.50 -14.10 -9.81
C VAL A 23 8.13 -15.41 -9.14
N GLY A 24 7.22 -15.38 -8.16
CA GLY A 24 6.69 -16.59 -7.51
C GLY A 24 6.00 -17.53 -8.50
N GLY A 25 5.18 -16.99 -9.41
CA GLY A 25 4.55 -17.78 -10.47
C GLY A 25 5.57 -18.43 -11.41
N ILE A 26 6.56 -17.67 -11.87
CA ILE A 26 7.64 -18.19 -12.74
C ILE A 26 8.41 -19.31 -12.03
N MET A 27 8.80 -19.13 -10.77
CA MET A 27 9.55 -20.15 -10.02
C MET A 27 8.79 -21.46 -9.86
N CYS A 28 7.48 -21.38 -9.66
CA CYS A 28 6.59 -22.54 -9.56
C CYS A 28 6.59 -23.38 -10.84
N ASP A 29 6.52 -22.73 -12.00
CA ASP A 29 6.41 -23.42 -13.29
C ASP A 29 7.73 -24.03 -13.75
N ILE A 30 8.88 -23.45 -13.37
CA ILE A 30 10.19 -23.88 -13.86
C ILE A 30 10.72 -25.09 -13.08
N LYS A 31 10.94 -24.94 -11.76
CA LYS A 31 11.90 -25.80 -11.05
C LYS A 31 11.37 -26.46 -9.79
N TYR A 32 10.59 -25.74 -8.99
CA TYR A 32 10.30 -26.15 -7.62
C TYR A 32 8.86 -26.67 -7.43
N GLY A 33 7.98 -26.50 -8.42
CA GLY A 33 6.55 -26.76 -8.26
C GLY A 33 5.92 -25.82 -7.23
N ARG A 34 4.60 -25.96 -6.99
CA ARG A 34 3.88 -25.05 -6.08
C ARG A 34 4.39 -25.16 -4.65
N TYR A 35 4.49 -26.38 -4.12
CA TYR A 35 4.97 -26.62 -2.74
C TYR A 35 6.43 -26.18 -2.55
N GLY A 36 7.34 -26.53 -3.46
CA GLY A 36 8.74 -26.16 -3.32
C GLY A 36 8.95 -24.65 -3.39
N THR A 37 8.15 -23.94 -4.20
CA THR A 37 8.16 -22.48 -4.25
C THR A 37 7.74 -21.86 -2.93
N LEU A 38 6.67 -22.38 -2.30
CA LEU A 38 6.28 -21.95 -0.95
C LEU A 38 7.40 -22.24 0.06
N ALA A 39 7.97 -23.44 0.05
CA ALA A 39 9.05 -23.82 0.97
C ALA A 39 10.30 -22.92 0.88
N TRP A 40 10.60 -22.36 -0.30
CA TRP A 40 11.69 -21.40 -0.48
C TRP A 40 11.35 -19.97 -0.03
N PHE A 41 10.14 -19.49 -0.32
CA PHE A 41 9.78 -18.09 -0.04
C PHE A 41 9.26 -17.84 1.38
N PHE A 42 8.73 -18.85 2.07
CA PHE A 42 8.33 -18.72 3.48
C PHE A 42 9.51 -18.36 4.41
N PRO A 43 10.69 -19.00 4.32
CA PRO A 43 11.88 -18.58 5.06
C PRO A 43 12.32 -17.15 4.74
N ILE A 44 12.28 -16.72 3.47
CA ILE A 44 12.63 -15.35 3.06
C ILE A 44 11.67 -14.34 3.71
N TYR A 45 10.38 -14.66 3.74
CA TYR A 45 9.37 -13.84 4.39
C TYR A 45 9.60 -13.73 5.91
N PHE A 46 9.96 -14.85 6.56
CA PHE A 46 10.31 -14.86 7.99
C PHE A 46 11.58 -14.08 8.30
N VAL A 47 12.64 -14.21 7.49
CA VAL A 47 13.87 -13.42 7.65
C VAL A 47 13.56 -11.93 7.52
N GLY A 48 12.76 -11.52 6.53
CA GLY A 48 12.30 -10.13 6.40
C GLY A 48 11.58 -9.63 7.66
N GLN A 49 10.64 -10.41 8.19
CA GLN A 49 9.93 -10.06 9.41
C GLN A 49 10.86 -9.99 10.64
N ALA A 50 11.76 -10.96 10.80
CA ALA A 50 12.72 -11.02 11.89
C ALA A 50 13.70 -9.83 11.87
N LEU A 51 14.15 -9.43 10.68
CA LEU A 51 15.03 -8.26 10.54
C LEU A 51 14.33 -6.98 10.99
N ILE A 52 13.07 -6.76 10.61
CA ILE A 52 12.32 -5.57 11.06
C ILE A 52 12.06 -5.63 12.58
N THR A 53 11.77 -6.82 13.15
CA THR A 53 11.59 -6.95 14.61
C THR A 53 12.83 -6.66 15.42
N PHE A 54 13.98 -7.14 14.94
CA PHE A 54 15.23 -7.03 15.70
C PHE A 54 16.03 -5.79 15.33
N SER A 55 15.70 -5.08 14.25
CA SER A 55 16.36 -3.83 13.84
C SER A 55 16.56 -2.85 15.00
N PRO A 56 15.54 -2.57 15.86
CA PRO A 56 15.72 -1.64 16.98
C PRO A 56 16.74 -2.11 18.03
N LEU A 57 17.08 -3.40 18.11
CA LEU A 57 18.06 -3.92 19.08
C LEU A 57 19.50 -3.70 18.62
N ILE A 58 19.74 -3.57 17.31
CA ILE A 58 21.09 -3.53 16.76
C ILE A 58 21.61 -2.10 16.86
N PRO A 59 22.67 -1.82 17.64
CA PRO A 59 23.24 -0.48 17.74
C PRO A 59 24.06 -0.17 16.47
N LEU A 60 23.38 0.14 15.37
CA LEU A 60 23.99 0.56 14.12
C LEU A 60 24.25 2.08 14.13
N PRO A 61 25.30 2.57 13.46
CA PRO A 61 25.49 4.00 13.24
C PRO A 61 24.25 4.60 12.56
N GLY A 62 23.87 5.84 12.92
CA GLY A 62 22.61 6.46 12.48
C GLY A 62 22.37 6.51 10.96
N PHE A 63 23.43 6.40 10.15
CA PHE A 63 23.33 6.28 8.70
C PHE A 63 22.87 4.90 8.22
N PHE A 64 23.27 3.80 8.88
CA PHE A 64 22.98 2.43 8.41
C PHE A 64 21.60 1.92 8.84
N HIS A 65 21.07 2.42 9.97
CA HIS A 65 19.75 2.02 10.47
C HIS A 65 18.61 2.15 9.43
N PRO A 66 18.44 3.27 8.71
CA PRO A 66 17.35 3.38 7.73
C PRO A 66 17.52 2.45 6.52
N TYR A 67 18.74 2.21 6.04
CA TYR A 67 18.97 1.30 4.91
C TYR A 67 18.68 -0.16 5.29
N PHE A 68 19.02 -0.54 6.52
CA PHE A 68 18.70 -1.87 7.05
C PHE A 68 17.19 -2.10 7.14
N ASP A 69 16.43 -1.11 7.60
CA ASP A 69 14.96 -1.18 7.63
C ASP A 69 14.36 -1.31 6.22
N PHE A 70 14.89 -0.58 5.23
CA PHE A 70 14.45 -0.71 3.84
C PHE A 70 14.76 -2.08 3.25
N PHE A 71 15.94 -2.63 3.55
CA PHE A 71 16.30 -3.98 3.13
C PHE A 71 15.37 -5.03 3.74
N ALA A 72 15.06 -4.89 5.04
CA ALA A 72 14.15 -5.79 5.74
C ALA A 72 12.72 -5.71 5.17
N LEU A 73 12.21 -4.51 4.88
CA LEU A 73 10.92 -4.29 4.20
C LEU A 73 10.89 -4.84 2.76
N PHE A 74 12.02 -4.77 2.04
CA PHE A 74 12.16 -5.39 0.73
C PHE A 74 12.05 -6.92 0.79
N LEU A 75 12.78 -7.59 1.70
CA LEU A 75 12.67 -9.04 1.87
C LEU A 75 11.25 -9.45 2.27
N LEU A 76 10.64 -8.71 3.19
CA LEU A 76 9.27 -8.97 3.65
C LEU A 76 8.27 -8.90 2.50
N SER A 77 8.28 -7.80 1.73
CA SER A 77 7.36 -7.60 0.60
C SER A 77 7.60 -8.59 -0.54
N TYR A 78 8.87 -8.88 -0.84
CA TYR A 78 9.24 -9.85 -1.86
C TYR A 78 8.78 -11.27 -1.50
N GLY A 79 9.03 -11.73 -0.26
CA GLY A 79 8.56 -13.03 0.22
C GLY A 79 7.03 -13.14 0.22
N CYS A 80 6.34 -12.11 0.74
CA CYS A 80 4.88 -12.06 0.77
C CYS A 80 4.26 -12.13 -0.64
N GLY A 81 4.81 -11.37 -1.59
CA GLY A 81 4.32 -11.34 -2.97
C GLY A 81 4.44 -12.70 -3.66
N CYS A 82 5.59 -13.35 -3.56
CA CYS A 82 5.81 -14.68 -4.13
C CYS A 82 4.85 -15.73 -3.56
N ILE A 83 4.62 -15.71 -2.24
CA ILE A 83 3.70 -16.65 -1.56
C ILE A 83 2.27 -16.43 -2.05
N LYS A 84 1.82 -15.17 -2.16
CA LYS A 84 0.45 -14.84 -2.58
C LYS A 84 0.07 -15.42 -3.94
N ALA A 85 1.00 -15.47 -4.89
CA ALA A 85 0.74 -16.02 -6.22
C ALA A 85 0.49 -17.53 -6.23
N VAL A 86 1.07 -18.27 -5.28
CA VAL A 86 1.16 -19.74 -5.33
C VAL A 86 0.26 -20.42 -4.30
N LEU A 87 0.04 -19.79 -3.15
CA LEU A 87 -0.63 -20.43 -2.00
C LEU A 87 -2.06 -20.88 -2.31
N VAL A 88 -2.86 -20.02 -2.94
CA VAL A 88 -4.27 -20.33 -3.20
C VAL A 88 -4.40 -21.40 -4.29
N ALA A 89 -3.54 -21.34 -5.30
CA ALA A 89 -3.44 -22.37 -6.33
C ALA A 89 -3.01 -23.71 -5.75
N TYR A 90 -2.11 -23.72 -4.76
CA TYR A 90 -1.72 -24.93 -4.05
C TYR A 90 -2.86 -25.55 -3.24
N GLY A 91 -3.70 -24.71 -2.61
CA GLY A 91 -4.90 -25.16 -1.89
C GLY A 91 -5.95 -25.76 -2.83
N ALA A 92 -6.17 -25.14 -4.00
CA ALA A 92 -7.12 -25.64 -5.00
C ALA A 92 -6.72 -27.01 -5.58
N ASP A 93 -5.41 -27.28 -5.72
CA ASP A 93 -4.90 -28.57 -6.22
C ASP A 93 -5.19 -29.77 -5.30
N GLN A 94 -5.58 -29.53 -4.06
CA GLN A 94 -5.92 -30.60 -3.12
C GLN A 94 -7.25 -31.28 -3.47
N PHE A 95 -8.11 -30.62 -4.25
CA PHE A 95 -9.42 -31.14 -4.63
C PHE A 95 -9.35 -31.93 -5.93
N LYS A 96 -9.37 -33.26 -5.83
CA LYS A 96 -9.42 -34.20 -6.95
C LYS A 96 -10.84 -34.74 -7.17
N PRO A 97 -11.18 -35.23 -8.38
CA PRO A 97 -12.46 -35.89 -8.61
C PRO A 97 -12.65 -37.06 -7.61
N PRO A 98 -13.82 -37.18 -6.95
CA PRO A 98 -15.10 -36.51 -7.24
C PRO A 98 -15.34 -35.13 -6.56
N ASN A 99 -14.46 -34.65 -5.69
CA ASN A 99 -14.71 -33.48 -4.81
C ASN A 99 -14.47 -32.10 -5.47
N VAL A 100 -14.36 -32.03 -6.79
CA VAL A 100 -14.05 -30.79 -7.54
C VAL A 100 -15.15 -29.73 -7.36
N THR A 101 -16.38 -30.15 -7.05
CA THR A 101 -17.52 -29.26 -6.77
C THR A 101 -17.31 -28.39 -5.53
N GLN A 102 -16.46 -28.81 -4.59
CA GLN A 102 -16.22 -28.10 -3.33
C GLN A 102 -15.18 -26.96 -3.45
N ILE A 103 -14.50 -26.84 -4.60
CA ILE A 103 -13.49 -25.78 -4.84
C ILE A 103 -14.11 -24.39 -4.67
N GLY A 104 -15.36 -24.20 -5.08
CA GLY A 104 -16.09 -22.94 -4.88
C GLY A 104 -16.23 -22.56 -3.40
N CYS A 105 -16.55 -23.51 -2.54
CA CYS A 105 -16.63 -23.31 -1.09
C CYS A 105 -15.26 -23.00 -0.48
N PHE A 106 -14.20 -23.66 -0.95
CA PHE A 106 -12.83 -23.36 -0.52
C PHE A 106 -12.44 -21.91 -0.79
N PHE A 107 -12.66 -21.41 -2.01
CA PHE A 107 -12.37 -20.02 -2.35
C PHE A 107 -13.23 -19.04 -1.53
N ALA A 108 -14.51 -19.34 -1.31
CA ALA A 108 -15.39 -18.50 -0.49
C ALA A 108 -14.90 -18.39 0.96
N LEU A 109 -14.50 -19.51 1.58
CA LEU A 109 -13.94 -19.54 2.92
C LEU A 109 -12.57 -18.85 3.00
N PHE A 110 -11.72 -19.04 1.98
CA PHE A 110 -10.42 -18.38 1.92
C PHE A 110 -10.58 -16.86 1.90
N TYR A 111 -11.41 -16.32 1.01
CA TYR A 111 -11.61 -14.87 0.92
C TYR A 111 -12.33 -14.29 2.14
N SER A 112 -13.24 -15.02 2.78
CA SER A 112 -13.88 -14.54 4.02
C SER A 112 -12.90 -14.49 5.19
N LEU A 113 -12.07 -15.52 5.36
CA LEU A 113 -11.01 -15.56 6.38
C LEU A 113 -9.96 -14.48 6.15
N GLU A 114 -9.62 -14.16 4.90
CA GLU A 114 -8.71 -13.06 4.58
C GLU A 114 -9.27 -11.72 5.08
N GLN A 115 -10.55 -11.41 4.81
CA GLN A 115 -11.18 -10.19 5.30
C GLN A 115 -11.28 -10.16 6.83
N PHE A 116 -11.65 -11.28 7.46
CA PHE A 116 -11.71 -11.39 8.92
C PHE A 116 -10.33 -11.16 9.56
N SER A 117 -9.27 -11.70 8.97
CA SER A 117 -7.89 -11.53 9.44
C SER A 117 -7.44 -10.06 9.39
N ILE A 118 -7.84 -9.32 8.36
CA ILE A 118 -7.57 -7.88 8.25
C ILE A 118 -8.28 -7.11 9.37
N ILE A 119 -9.57 -7.39 9.59
CA ILE A 119 -10.36 -6.76 10.68
C ILE A 119 -9.71 -7.04 12.03
N PHE A 120 -9.39 -8.31 12.29
CA PHE A 120 -8.76 -8.75 13.52
C PHE A 120 -7.40 -8.06 13.73
N GLY A 121 -6.56 -7.98 12.69
CA GLY A 121 -5.26 -7.31 12.75
C GLY A 121 -5.35 -5.81 13.05
N ILE A 122 -6.28 -5.09 12.39
CA ILE A 122 -6.48 -3.65 12.61
C ILE A 122 -6.96 -3.37 14.03
N TYR A 123 -7.85 -4.23 14.56
CA TYR A 123 -8.39 -4.07 15.90
C TYR A 123 -7.40 -4.46 17.01
N LEU A 124 -6.67 -5.57 16.83
CA LEU A 124 -5.78 -6.13 17.85
C LEU A 124 -4.46 -5.36 17.97
N LEU A 125 -3.92 -4.81 16.86
CA LEU A 125 -2.66 -4.08 16.86
C LEU A 125 -2.61 -2.89 17.84
N PRO A 126 -3.58 -1.96 17.88
CA PRO A 126 -3.55 -0.85 18.83
C PRO A 126 -3.73 -1.30 20.29
N ILE A 127 -4.54 -2.33 20.53
CA ILE A 127 -4.72 -2.92 21.87
C ILE A 127 -3.40 -3.46 22.40
N ILE A 128 -2.69 -4.23 21.56
CA ILE A 128 -1.36 -4.74 21.89
C ILE A 128 -0.37 -3.61 22.14
N LYS A 129 -0.35 -2.58 21.28
CA LYS A 129 0.51 -1.40 21.48
C LYS A 129 0.20 -0.70 22.81
N PHE A 130 -1.07 -0.56 23.18
CA PHE A 130 -1.46 0.04 24.45
C PHE A 130 -0.95 -0.77 25.64
N PHE A 131 -1.18 -2.08 25.67
CA PHE A 131 -0.69 -2.95 26.74
C PHE A 131 0.85 -2.90 26.87
N PHE A 132 1.58 -2.96 25.76
CA PHE A 132 3.05 -2.92 25.80
C PHE A 132 3.62 -1.53 26.09
N SER A 133 2.88 -0.45 25.82
CA SER A 133 3.29 0.91 26.21
C SER A 133 3.31 1.14 27.73
N GLN A 134 2.56 0.33 28.49
CA GLN A 134 2.53 0.40 29.95
C GLN A 134 3.72 -0.31 30.61
N ILE A 135 4.47 -1.14 29.87
CA ILE A 135 5.66 -1.82 30.39
C ILE A 135 6.85 -0.88 30.17
N PRO A 136 7.55 -0.45 31.24
CA PRO A 136 8.72 0.42 31.15
C PRO A 136 9.87 -0.37 30.51
N THR A 137 9.90 -0.38 29.18
CA THR A 137 10.97 -0.96 28.37
C THR A 137 11.44 0.10 27.40
N ASP A 138 12.75 0.15 27.17
CA ASP A 138 13.38 1.16 26.33
C ASP A 138 12.90 1.13 24.86
N LYS A 139 12.15 0.09 24.43
CA LYS A 139 11.75 -0.15 23.03
C LYS A 139 10.38 -0.87 22.91
N PRO A 140 9.22 -0.18 23.06
CA PRO A 140 7.89 -0.80 23.01
C PRO A 140 7.49 -1.38 21.64
N SER A 141 8.12 -0.93 20.54
CA SER A 141 7.84 -1.43 19.18
C SER A 141 8.31 -2.86 18.94
N LEU A 142 9.27 -3.34 19.73
CA LEU A 142 9.83 -4.69 19.64
C LEU A 142 8.76 -5.76 19.92
N ASN A 143 7.97 -5.55 20.97
CA ASN A 143 7.05 -6.56 21.50
C ASN A 143 5.87 -6.82 20.55
N VAL A 144 5.34 -5.76 19.95
CA VAL A 144 4.21 -5.84 19.00
C VAL A 144 4.63 -6.61 17.75
N LEU A 145 5.81 -6.29 17.23
CA LEU A 145 6.29 -6.85 15.99
C LEU A 145 6.81 -8.30 16.19
N SER A 146 7.26 -8.63 17.40
CA SER A 146 7.65 -9.98 17.82
C SER A 146 6.47 -10.97 17.76
N LEU A 147 5.25 -10.57 18.13
CA LEU A 147 4.07 -11.43 17.97
C LEU A 147 3.87 -11.84 16.50
N ALA A 148 4.05 -10.90 15.56
CA ALA A 148 3.96 -11.21 14.14
C ALA A 148 5.07 -12.19 13.69
N THR A 149 6.30 -12.09 14.22
CA THR A 149 7.33 -13.12 13.94
C THR A 149 6.94 -14.50 14.46
N PHE A 150 6.34 -14.59 15.65
CA PHE A 150 5.89 -15.87 16.20
C PHE A 150 4.79 -16.49 15.33
N LEU A 151 3.82 -15.71 14.88
CA LEU A 151 2.77 -16.18 13.97
C LEU A 151 3.33 -16.64 12.61
N LEU A 152 4.36 -15.98 12.09
CA LEU A 152 5.02 -16.46 10.88
C LEU A 152 5.82 -17.74 11.12
N LEU A 153 6.49 -17.85 12.26
CA LEU A 153 7.20 -19.06 12.63
C LEU A 153 6.25 -20.26 12.73
N THR A 154 5.08 -20.09 13.36
CA THR A 154 4.08 -21.17 13.42
C THR A 154 3.59 -21.55 12.03
N SER A 155 3.38 -20.59 11.13
CA SER A 155 3.00 -20.89 9.73
C SER A 155 4.06 -21.74 8.99
N ILE A 156 5.34 -21.48 9.23
CA ILE A 156 6.46 -22.24 8.66
C ILE A 156 6.46 -23.67 9.21
N VAL A 157 6.33 -23.82 10.54
CA VAL A 157 6.28 -25.13 11.19
C VAL A 157 5.12 -25.95 10.65
N ILE A 158 3.94 -25.34 10.45
CA ILE A 158 2.78 -26.01 9.87
C ILE A 158 3.07 -26.45 8.43
N LEU A 159 3.69 -25.60 7.60
CA LEU A 159 3.97 -25.92 6.20
C LEU A 159 4.97 -27.08 6.03
N PHE A 160 6.00 -27.14 6.87
CA PHE A 160 6.96 -28.25 6.85
C PHE A 160 6.38 -29.51 7.52
N GLY A 161 5.62 -29.36 8.61
CA GLY A 161 4.96 -30.46 9.31
C GLY A 161 3.88 -31.15 8.49
N THR A 162 3.15 -30.40 7.66
CA THR A 162 2.09 -30.94 6.80
C THR A 162 2.58 -31.41 5.43
N SER A 163 3.90 -31.38 5.20
CA SER A 163 4.52 -31.68 3.91
C SER A 163 4.21 -33.09 3.38
N ASN A 164 3.91 -34.05 4.25
CA ASN A 164 3.61 -35.43 3.86
C ASN A 164 2.11 -35.68 3.62
N TYR A 165 1.24 -34.79 4.11
CA TYR A 165 -0.21 -34.96 4.03
C TYR A 165 -0.81 -34.36 2.76
N PHE A 166 -0.23 -33.28 2.26
CA PHE A 166 -0.77 -32.58 1.09
C PHE A 166 -0.20 -33.10 -0.22
N TYR A 167 -1.06 -33.18 -1.23
CA TYR A 167 -0.66 -33.57 -2.57
C TYR A 167 0.27 -32.51 -3.17
N LYS A 168 1.37 -32.98 -3.76
CA LYS A 168 2.37 -32.14 -4.42
C LYS A 168 2.27 -32.30 -5.92
N PHE A 169 1.72 -31.31 -6.60
CA PHE A 169 1.77 -31.23 -8.05
C PHE A 169 3.18 -30.87 -8.49
N ILE A 170 3.80 -31.73 -9.30
CA ILE A 170 5.10 -31.50 -9.93
C ILE A 170 4.83 -31.30 -11.42
N PRO A 171 5.20 -30.15 -12.02
CA PRO A 171 4.97 -29.93 -13.44
C PRO A 171 5.66 -31.01 -14.28
N GLN A 172 4.93 -31.58 -15.23
CA GLN A 172 5.41 -32.70 -16.07
C GLN A 172 6.54 -32.26 -17.02
N ASN A 173 6.59 -30.98 -17.40
CA ASN A 173 7.57 -30.43 -18.33
C ASN A 173 8.64 -29.59 -17.60
N LYS A 174 9.62 -30.24 -16.97
CA LYS A 174 10.72 -29.58 -16.24
C LYS A 174 11.62 -28.67 -17.09
N ASN A 175 11.58 -28.78 -18.42
CA ASN A 175 12.59 -28.18 -19.31
C ASN A 175 12.07 -27.02 -20.17
N GLN A 176 10.79 -26.65 -20.10
CA GLN A 176 10.25 -25.56 -20.91
C GLN A 176 9.56 -24.50 -20.06
N ASN A 177 10.20 -23.34 -19.93
CA ASN A 177 9.60 -22.19 -19.28
C ASN A 177 8.46 -21.68 -20.17
N ILE A 178 7.22 -21.83 -19.69
CA ILE A 178 6.02 -21.37 -20.39
C ILE A 178 6.18 -19.90 -20.80
N PHE A 179 6.67 -19.04 -19.89
CA PHE A 179 6.95 -17.62 -20.17
C PHE A 179 7.97 -17.39 -21.30
N ILE A 180 9.07 -18.15 -21.33
CA ILE A 180 10.08 -18.02 -22.40
C ILE A 180 9.50 -18.49 -23.73
N LYS A 181 8.72 -19.59 -23.72
CA LYS A 181 8.01 -20.09 -24.88
C LYS A 181 7.03 -19.03 -25.42
N SER A 182 6.24 -18.41 -24.55
CA SER A 182 5.33 -17.31 -24.89
C SER A 182 6.07 -16.13 -25.51
N PHE A 183 7.17 -15.69 -24.88
CA PHE A 183 7.97 -14.57 -25.39
C PHE A 183 8.59 -14.89 -26.77
N LYS A 184 9.07 -16.12 -26.97
CA LYS A 184 9.61 -16.58 -28.26
C LYS A 184 8.53 -16.55 -29.35
N ILE A 185 7.32 -17.02 -29.04
CA ILE A 185 6.18 -17.01 -29.98
C ILE A 185 5.78 -15.56 -30.33
N ILE A 186 5.71 -14.67 -29.35
CA ILE A 186 5.38 -13.25 -29.58
C ILE A 186 6.46 -12.57 -30.42
N LYS A 187 7.74 -12.76 -30.09
CA LYS A 187 8.86 -12.20 -30.85
C LYS A 187 8.88 -12.70 -32.30
N GLN A 188 8.71 -14.01 -32.49
CA GLN A 188 8.71 -14.61 -33.82
C GLN A 188 7.49 -14.20 -34.65
N SER A 189 6.30 -14.10 -34.04
CA SER A 189 5.10 -13.61 -34.74
C SER A 189 5.22 -12.14 -35.17
N LEU A 190 5.83 -11.28 -34.33
CA LEU A 190 6.15 -9.90 -34.69
C LEU A 190 7.17 -9.82 -35.84
N ILE A 191 8.23 -10.62 -35.81
CA ILE A 191 9.24 -10.67 -36.88
C ILE A 191 8.60 -11.13 -38.19
N ASN A 192 7.77 -12.18 -38.16
CA ASN A 192 7.10 -12.71 -39.35
C ASN A 192 6.09 -11.72 -39.94
N LYS A 193 5.36 -11.00 -39.09
CA LYS A 193 4.48 -9.91 -39.53
C LYS A 193 5.27 -8.75 -40.14
N TYR A 194 6.36 -8.33 -39.49
CA TYR A 194 7.20 -7.23 -39.97
C TYR A 194 7.87 -7.57 -41.31
N ARG A 195 8.36 -8.80 -41.47
CA ARG A 195 8.98 -9.29 -42.71
C ARG A 195 8.00 -9.61 -43.84
N ARG A 196 6.68 -9.43 -43.63
CA ARG A 196 5.60 -9.75 -44.59
C ARG A 196 5.83 -11.08 -45.32
N LYS A 197 6.23 -12.12 -44.57
CA LYS A 197 6.48 -13.43 -45.19
C LYS A 197 5.20 -13.92 -45.88
N PRO A 198 5.27 -14.41 -47.14
CA PRO A 198 4.11 -15.00 -47.79
C PRO A 198 3.66 -16.25 -47.00
N LEU A 199 2.36 -16.50 -46.96
CA LEU A 199 1.78 -17.70 -46.33
C LEU A 199 2.24 -18.94 -47.10
N ILE A 200 3.16 -19.72 -46.50
CA ILE A 200 3.61 -21.01 -47.05
C ILE A 200 2.85 -22.11 -46.33
N THR A 201 1.55 -22.24 -46.54
CA THR A 201 0.78 -23.39 -46.03
C THR A 201 0.00 -24.05 -47.16
N SER A 202 0.21 -25.36 -47.31
CA SER A 202 -0.35 -26.23 -48.36
C SER A 202 -1.80 -26.65 -48.11
N THR A 203 -2.50 -26.00 -47.19
CA THR A 203 -3.88 -26.29 -46.86
C THR A 203 -4.62 -24.97 -46.71
N LYS A 204 -5.80 -24.86 -47.31
CA LYS A 204 -6.70 -23.69 -47.28
C LYS A 204 -6.97 -23.25 -45.83
N GLN A 205 -6.08 -22.44 -45.26
CA GLN A 205 -6.34 -21.73 -44.00
C GLN A 205 -6.64 -20.26 -44.33
N PRO A 206 -7.64 -19.66 -43.69
CA PRO A 206 -7.98 -18.26 -43.90
C PRO A 206 -6.81 -17.36 -43.50
N THR A 207 -6.75 -16.17 -44.11
CA THR A 207 -5.79 -15.11 -43.74
C THR A 207 -5.75 -14.90 -42.23
N PRO A 208 -4.56 -14.81 -41.61
CA PRO A 208 -4.44 -14.70 -40.16
C PRO A 208 -5.15 -13.43 -39.66
N LYS A 209 -6.18 -13.62 -38.83
CA LYS A 209 -6.96 -12.54 -38.21
C LYS A 209 -6.21 -11.90 -37.06
N TYR A 210 -5.38 -12.68 -36.36
CA TYR A 210 -4.71 -12.24 -35.13
C TYR A 210 -3.19 -12.25 -35.29
N LEU A 211 -2.52 -11.37 -34.53
CA LEU A 211 -1.06 -11.21 -34.57
C LEU A 211 -0.30 -12.52 -34.31
N LEU A 212 -0.77 -13.33 -33.35
CA LEU A 212 -0.07 -14.54 -32.93
C LEU A 212 -0.15 -15.67 -33.98
N GLU A 213 -1.14 -15.64 -34.88
CA GLU A 213 -1.29 -16.63 -35.95
C GLU A 213 -0.14 -16.55 -36.97
N TYR A 214 0.57 -15.41 -37.05
CA TYR A 214 1.79 -15.27 -37.87
C TYR A 214 2.95 -16.16 -37.40
N PHE A 215 2.88 -16.73 -36.19
CA PHE A 215 3.81 -17.75 -35.74
C PHE A 215 3.66 -19.06 -36.55
N LEU A 216 2.44 -19.39 -36.95
CA LEU A 216 2.12 -20.65 -37.63
C LEU A 216 2.56 -20.67 -39.10
N ILE A 217 3.02 -19.54 -39.66
CA ILE A 217 3.47 -19.43 -41.06
C ILE A 217 4.71 -20.30 -41.32
N ASP A 218 5.62 -20.39 -40.35
CA ASP A 218 6.82 -21.23 -40.46
C ASP A 218 6.63 -22.61 -39.80
N HIS A 219 5.43 -22.91 -39.29
CA HIS A 219 5.18 -24.11 -38.50
C HIS A 219 4.90 -25.33 -39.37
N ASN A 220 5.69 -26.39 -39.18
CA ASN A 220 5.43 -27.68 -39.79
C ASN A 220 5.23 -28.76 -38.73
N CYS A 221 3.97 -29.15 -38.58
CA CYS A 221 3.46 -30.18 -37.68
C CYS A 221 4.23 -31.52 -37.70
N GLN A 222 4.83 -31.89 -38.84
CA GLN A 222 5.58 -33.14 -38.98
C GLN A 222 7.04 -33.02 -38.52
N ARG A 223 7.61 -31.81 -38.52
CA ARG A 223 9.01 -31.56 -38.13
C ARG A 223 9.16 -31.17 -36.66
N ASP A 224 8.12 -30.55 -36.11
CA ASP A 224 8.17 -30.06 -34.74
C ASP A 224 7.96 -31.20 -33.75
N ARG A 225 8.99 -31.47 -32.93
CA ARG A 225 9.00 -32.51 -31.88
C ARG A 225 7.93 -32.33 -30.81
N GLU A 226 7.35 -31.13 -30.71
CA GLU A 226 6.32 -30.77 -29.73
C GLU A 226 4.90 -31.02 -30.24
N CYS A 227 4.76 -31.56 -31.45
CA CYS A 227 3.47 -31.80 -32.09
C CYS A 227 3.20 -33.31 -32.12
N ASP A 228 2.38 -33.79 -31.18
CA ASP A 228 1.91 -35.18 -31.13
C ASP A 228 0.85 -35.46 -32.21
N PHE A 229 1.24 -35.37 -33.48
CA PHE A 229 0.34 -35.59 -34.62
C PHE A 229 -0.18 -37.03 -34.70
N GLY A 230 0.57 -38.01 -34.17
CA GLY A 230 0.28 -39.43 -34.32
C GLY A 230 -0.80 -40.01 -33.40
N ARG A 231 -1.21 -39.32 -32.32
CA ARG A 231 -2.18 -39.88 -31.33
C ARG A 231 -3.54 -39.19 -31.30
N LYS A 232 -3.64 -37.90 -31.67
CA LYS A 232 -4.86 -37.11 -31.47
C LYS A 232 -5.25 -36.17 -32.62
N ASN A 233 -4.53 -36.16 -33.75
CA ASN A 233 -4.77 -35.24 -34.88
C ASN A 233 -4.90 -33.74 -34.47
N ILE A 234 -4.36 -33.34 -33.32
CA ILE A 234 -4.45 -31.98 -32.78
C ILE A 234 -3.04 -31.45 -32.57
N CYS A 235 -2.74 -30.27 -33.14
CA CYS A 235 -1.48 -29.60 -32.90
C CYS A 235 -1.48 -28.92 -31.52
N GLU A 236 -0.55 -29.30 -30.63
CA GLU A 236 -0.42 -28.67 -29.31
C GLU A 236 -0.04 -27.19 -29.41
N GLN A 237 0.79 -26.82 -30.39
CA GLN A 237 1.21 -25.43 -30.59
C GLN A 237 0.05 -24.53 -31.01
N THR A 238 -0.88 -25.01 -31.86
CA THR A 238 -2.06 -24.22 -32.22
C THR A 238 -2.97 -24.00 -31.01
N LYS A 239 -3.11 -25.02 -30.15
CA LYS A 239 -3.88 -24.90 -28.91
C LYS A 239 -3.24 -23.89 -27.96
N PHE A 240 -1.92 -23.97 -27.77
CA PHE A 240 -1.18 -23.04 -26.93
C PHE A 240 -1.24 -21.59 -27.43
N ILE A 241 -1.20 -21.38 -28.76
CA ILE A 241 -1.38 -20.04 -29.35
C ILE A 241 -2.78 -19.51 -29.08
N GLY A 242 -3.81 -20.35 -29.21
CA GLY A 242 -5.18 -19.99 -28.85
C GLY A 242 -5.31 -19.59 -27.38
N GLU A 243 -4.70 -20.36 -26.47
CA GLU A 243 -4.65 -20.05 -25.03
C GLU A 243 -3.87 -18.76 -24.73
N LEU A 244 -2.72 -18.55 -25.38
CA LEU A 244 -1.97 -17.30 -25.24
C LEU A 244 -2.75 -16.09 -25.73
N GLN A 245 -3.48 -16.24 -26.83
CA GLN A 245 -4.29 -15.17 -27.37
C GLN A 245 -5.43 -14.79 -26.42
N THR A 246 -6.13 -15.77 -25.83
CA THR A 246 -7.18 -15.48 -24.85
C THR A 246 -6.60 -14.78 -23.62
N VAL A 247 -5.43 -15.19 -23.14
CA VAL A 247 -4.73 -14.52 -22.01
C VAL A 247 -4.38 -13.06 -22.35
N ILE A 248 -3.84 -12.78 -23.54
CA ILE A 248 -3.53 -11.41 -23.97
C ILE A 248 -4.80 -10.57 -24.07
N GLN A 249 -5.87 -11.10 -24.66
CA GLN A 249 -7.16 -10.42 -24.77
C GLN A 249 -7.77 -10.10 -23.40
N ILE A 250 -7.78 -11.07 -22.47
CA ILE A 250 -8.25 -10.88 -21.10
C ILE A 250 -7.40 -9.82 -20.38
N SER A 251 -6.09 -9.82 -20.59
CA SER A 251 -5.19 -8.82 -19.99
C SER A 251 -5.55 -7.39 -20.43
N PHE A 252 -5.88 -7.18 -21.72
CA PHE A 252 -6.36 -5.88 -22.21
C PHE A 252 -7.72 -5.49 -21.64
N VAL A 253 -8.64 -6.44 -21.53
CA VAL A 253 -9.97 -6.23 -20.93
C VAL A 253 -9.86 -5.83 -19.44
N LEU A 254 -8.85 -6.32 -18.73
CA LEU A 254 -8.58 -6.00 -17.33
C LEU A 254 -7.75 -4.71 -17.13
N LEU A 255 -7.28 -4.05 -18.19
CA LEU A 255 -6.47 -2.83 -18.08
C LEU A 255 -7.20 -1.69 -17.32
N PRO A 256 -8.51 -1.42 -17.53
CA PRO A 256 -9.24 -0.40 -16.77
C PRO A 256 -9.28 -0.65 -15.26
N LEU A 257 -9.03 -1.88 -14.80
CA LEU A 257 -8.96 -2.21 -13.38
C LEU A 257 -7.81 -1.46 -12.67
N SER A 258 -6.76 -1.07 -13.40
CA SER A 258 -5.69 -0.21 -12.86
C SER A 258 -6.22 1.13 -12.36
N ILE A 259 -7.18 1.73 -13.07
CA ILE A 259 -7.83 2.99 -12.70
C ILE A 259 -8.59 2.80 -11.38
N PHE A 260 -9.29 1.67 -11.22
CA PHE A 260 -9.96 1.34 -9.97
C PHE A 260 -8.98 1.26 -8.80
N TRP A 261 -7.86 0.55 -8.94
CA TRP A 261 -6.87 0.46 -7.85
C TRP A 261 -6.25 1.82 -7.53
N ALA A 262 -6.02 2.67 -8.54
CA ALA A 262 -5.52 4.04 -8.33
C ALA A 262 -6.52 4.91 -7.57
N LEU A 263 -7.78 4.95 -8.01
CA LEU A 263 -8.87 5.70 -7.36
C LEU A 263 -9.10 5.21 -5.94
N ARG A 264 -9.16 3.90 -5.72
CA ARG A 264 -9.35 3.31 -4.39
C ARG A 264 -8.23 3.68 -3.43
N THR A 265 -6.98 3.65 -3.89
CA THR A 265 -5.83 4.05 -3.06
C THR A 265 -5.88 5.53 -2.70
N LYS A 266 -6.27 6.38 -3.64
CA LYS A 266 -6.47 7.82 -3.39
C LYS A 266 -7.62 8.08 -2.42
N LEU A 267 -8.77 7.43 -2.61
CA LEU A 267 -9.93 7.53 -1.71
C LEU A 267 -9.57 7.17 -0.27
N ILE A 268 -8.85 6.08 -0.05
CA ILE A 268 -8.37 5.69 1.30
C ILE A 268 -7.49 6.79 1.90
N SER A 269 -6.55 7.34 1.12
CA SER A 269 -5.66 8.40 1.63
C SER A 269 -6.38 9.70 1.99
N ILE A 270 -7.38 10.10 1.20
CA ILE A 270 -8.20 11.30 1.47
C ILE A 270 -9.00 11.08 2.75
N ASN A 271 -9.69 9.94 2.87
CA ASN A 271 -10.53 9.68 4.02
C ASN A 271 -9.73 9.59 5.33
N ILE A 272 -8.51 9.04 5.29
CA ILE A 272 -7.61 9.06 6.46
C ILE A 272 -7.29 10.50 6.87
N SER A 273 -6.94 11.37 5.91
CA SER A 273 -6.67 12.78 6.21
C SER A 273 -7.90 13.57 6.68
N GLN A 274 -9.10 13.17 6.27
CA GLN A 274 -10.36 13.75 6.73
C GLN A 274 -10.61 13.42 8.21
N LEU A 275 -10.42 12.16 8.58
CA LEU A 275 -10.67 11.69 9.95
C LEU A 275 -9.74 12.30 10.98
N GLN A 276 -8.57 12.82 10.58
CA GLN A 276 -7.71 13.60 11.46
C GLN A 276 -8.29 14.97 11.85
N ASN A 277 -9.24 15.49 11.05
CA ASN A 277 -9.82 16.83 11.21
C ASN A 277 -11.29 16.82 11.68
N ILE A 278 -11.87 15.64 11.94
CA ILE A 278 -13.28 15.47 12.31
C ILE A 278 -13.34 14.73 13.65
N ASP A 279 -14.27 15.12 14.53
CA ASP A 279 -14.55 14.40 15.77
C ASP A 279 -14.90 12.93 15.49
N THR A 280 -14.10 12.01 16.00
CA THR A 280 -14.21 10.57 15.70
C THR A 280 -15.25 9.84 16.54
N LYS A 281 -16.27 10.54 17.06
CA LYS A 281 -17.36 9.92 17.81
C LYS A 281 -18.32 9.27 16.81
N LEU A 282 -18.39 7.94 16.80
CA LEU A 282 -19.33 7.22 15.95
C LEU A 282 -20.76 7.45 16.50
N PRO A 283 -21.73 7.82 15.65
CA PRO A 283 -23.06 8.25 16.09
C PRO A 283 -23.88 7.19 16.84
N PHE A 284 -23.51 5.90 16.76
CA PHE A 284 -24.23 4.79 17.41
C PHE A 284 -23.41 3.97 18.40
N ILE A 285 -22.07 4.07 18.36
CA ILE A 285 -21.16 3.18 19.11
C ILE A 285 -20.35 3.98 20.15
N GLY A 286 -20.44 5.32 20.11
CA GLY A 286 -19.60 6.20 20.93
C GLY A 286 -18.15 6.21 20.43
N GLN A 287 -17.22 6.62 21.31
CA GLN A 287 -15.80 6.57 21.01
C GLN A 287 -15.29 5.15 21.32
N LEU A 288 -14.85 4.42 20.30
CA LEU A 288 -14.21 3.12 20.50
C LEU A 288 -12.92 3.36 21.28
N PRO A 289 -12.78 2.85 22.52
CA PRO A 289 -11.56 3.03 23.28
C PRO A 289 -10.42 2.34 22.52
N PHE A 290 -9.26 2.99 22.47
CA PHE A 290 -8.01 2.50 21.87
C PHE A 290 -7.90 2.49 20.33
N LEU A 291 -8.95 2.77 19.56
CA LEU A 291 -8.81 2.84 18.10
C LEU A 291 -8.42 4.26 17.66
N PRO A 292 -7.24 4.49 17.05
CA PRO A 292 -6.88 5.80 16.51
C PRO A 292 -7.80 6.16 15.34
N SER A 293 -8.06 7.46 15.18
CA SER A 293 -8.90 8.05 14.12
C SER A 293 -8.62 7.46 12.74
N ASP A 294 -7.33 7.28 12.43
CA ASP A 294 -6.83 6.90 11.11
C ASP A 294 -7.13 5.43 10.76
N GLN A 295 -7.35 4.58 11.76
CA GLN A 295 -7.61 3.14 11.57
C GLN A 295 -9.09 2.81 11.33
N ILE A 296 -10.00 3.74 11.63
CA ILE A 296 -11.45 3.53 11.47
C ILE A 296 -11.80 3.26 10.00
N CYS A 297 -11.27 4.04 9.05
CA CYS A 297 -11.52 3.82 7.63
C CYS A 297 -10.99 2.46 7.13
N CYS A 298 -9.80 2.07 7.58
CA CYS A 298 -9.19 0.79 7.21
C CYS A 298 -9.99 -0.40 7.75
N LEU A 299 -10.65 -0.25 8.90
CA LEU A 299 -11.50 -1.28 9.51
C LEU A 299 -12.85 -1.42 8.80
N LEU A 300 -13.49 -0.30 8.43
CA LEU A 300 -14.81 -0.31 7.80
C LEU A 300 -14.82 -0.97 6.41
N GLN A 301 -13.74 -0.82 5.63
CA GLN A 301 -13.66 -1.37 4.29
C GLN A 301 -13.85 -2.91 4.22
N PRO A 302 -13.07 -3.74 4.94
CA PRO A 302 -13.25 -5.19 4.93
C PRO A 302 -14.61 -5.61 5.52
N ILE A 303 -15.14 -4.88 6.51
CA ILE A 303 -16.49 -5.11 7.06
C ILE A 303 -17.54 -4.92 5.97
N PHE A 304 -17.46 -3.83 5.21
CA PHE A 304 -18.37 -3.59 4.09
C PHE A 304 -18.24 -4.65 3.01
N VAL A 305 -17.04 -5.17 2.73
CA VAL A 305 -16.89 -6.26 1.76
C VAL A 305 -17.63 -7.52 2.23
N ILE A 306 -17.46 -7.93 3.48
CA ILE A 306 -18.14 -9.12 4.04
C ILE A 306 -19.66 -8.93 4.05
N LEU A 307 -20.15 -7.74 4.41
CA LEU A 307 -21.58 -7.45 4.50
C LEU A 307 -22.23 -7.27 3.13
N LEU A 308 -21.62 -6.47 2.26
CA LEU A 308 -22.21 -6.08 0.98
C LEU A 308 -22.12 -7.19 -0.07
N LEU A 309 -21.08 -8.02 -0.07
CA LEU A 309 -20.94 -9.10 -1.06
C LEU A 309 -22.17 -10.06 -1.11
N PRO A 310 -22.63 -10.65 0.02
CA PRO A 310 -23.83 -11.48 0.02
C PRO A 310 -25.10 -10.68 -0.28
N LEU A 311 -25.20 -9.43 0.20
CA LEU A 311 -26.34 -8.55 -0.09
C LEU A 311 -26.46 -8.25 -1.59
N PHE A 312 -25.38 -7.85 -2.25
CA PHE A 312 -25.36 -7.61 -3.69
C PHE A 312 -25.69 -8.90 -4.47
N TYR A 313 -25.16 -10.05 -4.05
CA TYR A 313 -25.44 -11.31 -4.73
C TYR A 313 -26.92 -11.72 -4.62
N MET A 314 -27.48 -11.71 -3.41
CA MET A 314 -28.86 -12.15 -3.17
C MET A 314 -29.90 -11.13 -3.66
N PHE A 315 -29.69 -9.84 -3.40
CA PHE A 315 -30.71 -8.83 -3.67
C PHE A 315 -30.57 -8.17 -5.03
N ILE A 316 -29.37 -8.00 -5.57
CA ILE A 316 -29.17 -7.24 -6.81
C ILE A 316 -28.92 -8.16 -8.01
N PHE A 317 -28.05 -9.15 -7.87
CA PHE A 317 -27.70 -10.02 -9.01
C PHE A 317 -28.68 -11.18 -9.22
N LYS A 318 -29.27 -11.72 -8.15
CA LYS A 318 -30.24 -12.82 -8.25
C LYS A 318 -31.67 -12.32 -8.53
N SER A 319 -32.00 -11.08 -8.19
CA SER A 319 -33.34 -10.54 -8.47
C SER A 319 -33.46 -10.12 -9.95
N PRO A 320 -34.39 -10.72 -10.70
CA PRO A 320 -34.50 -10.47 -12.14
C PRO A 320 -34.91 -9.02 -12.44
N SER A 321 -35.79 -8.42 -11.63
CA SER A 321 -36.31 -7.07 -11.83
C SER A 321 -35.23 -5.98 -11.75
N ILE A 322 -34.30 -6.10 -10.80
CA ILE A 322 -33.24 -5.11 -10.56
C ILE A 322 -32.11 -5.28 -11.59
N SER A 323 -31.72 -6.54 -11.86
CA SER A 323 -30.67 -6.83 -12.84
C SER A 323 -31.05 -6.40 -14.26
N GLN A 324 -32.32 -6.54 -14.63
CA GLN A 324 -32.84 -6.06 -15.92
C GLN A 324 -32.92 -4.53 -15.98
N CYS A 325 -33.43 -3.88 -14.92
CA CYS A 325 -33.54 -2.42 -14.86
C CYS A 325 -32.17 -1.73 -14.96
N LEU A 326 -31.16 -2.23 -14.25
CA LEU A 326 -29.81 -1.67 -14.26
C LEU A 326 -28.88 -2.27 -15.33
N SER A 327 -29.40 -3.18 -16.18
CA SER A 327 -28.63 -3.82 -17.26
C SER A 327 -27.33 -4.54 -16.82
N ILE A 328 -27.28 -5.07 -15.59
CA ILE A 328 -26.07 -5.64 -14.93
C ILE A 328 -25.89 -7.15 -15.22
N ASN A 329 -26.43 -7.64 -16.34
CA ASN A 329 -26.46 -9.09 -16.63
C ASN A 329 -25.08 -9.66 -16.99
N THR A 330 -24.15 -8.85 -17.50
CA THR A 330 -22.79 -9.31 -17.89
C THR A 330 -21.73 -8.87 -16.90
N TYR A 331 -20.75 -9.75 -16.63
CA TYR A 331 -19.61 -9.46 -15.74
C TYR A 331 -18.87 -8.17 -16.11
N LEU A 332 -18.67 -7.93 -17.41
CA LEU A 332 -18.02 -6.72 -17.93
C LEU A 332 -18.76 -5.43 -17.54
N ARG A 333 -20.09 -5.41 -17.68
CA ARG A 333 -20.89 -4.24 -17.27
C ARG A 333 -20.79 -3.98 -15.78
N ARG A 334 -20.72 -5.04 -14.95
CA ARG A 334 -20.53 -4.89 -13.50
C ARG A 334 -19.21 -4.20 -13.17
N ILE A 335 -18.13 -4.57 -13.86
CA ILE A 335 -16.81 -3.95 -13.68
C ILE A 335 -16.88 -2.46 -14.03
N PHE A 336 -17.45 -2.10 -15.18
CA PHE A 336 -17.57 -0.70 -15.60
C PHE A 336 -18.40 0.15 -14.62
N ILE A 337 -19.56 -0.36 -14.18
CA ILE A 337 -20.42 0.32 -13.20
C ILE A 337 -19.67 0.50 -11.87
N GLY A 338 -18.91 -0.52 -11.43
CA GLY A 338 -18.09 -0.43 -10.22
C GLY A 338 -17.00 0.64 -10.31
N ILE A 339 -16.31 0.74 -11.45
CA ILE A 339 -15.31 1.80 -11.69
C ILE A 339 -15.97 3.18 -11.66
N PHE A 340 -17.13 3.32 -12.31
CA PHE A 340 -17.89 4.57 -12.32
C PHE A 340 -18.31 5.00 -10.90
N LEU A 341 -18.91 4.09 -10.11
CA LEU A 341 -19.30 4.36 -8.73
C LEU A 341 -18.09 4.74 -7.85
N CYS A 342 -16.94 4.09 -8.04
CA CYS A 342 -15.71 4.44 -7.34
C CYS A 342 -15.24 5.87 -7.68
N SER A 343 -15.37 6.29 -8.95
CA SER A 343 -15.02 7.64 -9.37
C SER A 343 -15.94 8.70 -8.73
N VAL A 344 -17.25 8.44 -8.67
CA VAL A 344 -18.23 9.31 -8.01
C VAL A 344 -17.93 9.41 -6.51
N ALA A 345 -17.66 8.29 -5.85
CA ALA A 345 -17.30 8.28 -4.43
C ALA A 345 -16.02 9.09 -4.15
N CYS A 346 -15.00 8.94 -5.01
CA CYS A 346 -13.77 9.74 -4.92
C CYS A 346 -14.05 11.23 -5.11
N PHE A 347 -14.89 11.61 -6.07
CA PHE A 347 -15.27 12.99 -6.31
C PHE A 347 -16.03 13.59 -5.11
N CYS A 348 -17.00 12.86 -4.54
CA CYS A 348 -17.70 13.27 -3.33
C CYS A 348 -16.72 13.48 -2.15
N SER A 349 -15.81 12.53 -1.92
CA SER A 349 -14.81 12.65 -0.85
C SER A 349 -13.89 13.87 -1.04
N ALA A 350 -13.47 14.15 -2.28
CA ALA A 350 -12.62 15.29 -2.59
C ALA A 350 -13.34 16.62 -2.33
N ASN A 351 -14.63 16.72 -2.66
CA ASN A 351 -15.44 17.90 -2.36
C ASN A 351 -15.60 18.12 -0.86
N ILE A 352 -15.83 17.05 -0.08
CA ILE A 352 -15.87 17.14 1.39
C ILE A 352 -14.52 17.63 1.94
N GLN A 353 -13.40 17.10 1.42
CA GLN A 353 -12.07 17.56 1.85
C GLN A 353 -11.86 19.05 1.53
N LYS A 354 -12.29 19.50 0.36
CA LYS A 354 -12.21 20.91 -0.05
C LYS A 354 -13.03 21.81 0.88
N LEU A 355 -14.24 21.37 1.25
CA LEU A 355 -15.09 22.09 2.21
C LEU A 355 -14.43 22.18 3.59
N LEU A 356 -13.88 21.07 4.10
CA LEU A 356 -13.18 21.04 5.39
C LEU A 356 -11.94 21.97 5.42
N LEU A 357 -11.17 21.98 4.32
CA LEU A 357 -10.04 22.90 4.19
C LEU A 357 -10.51 24.36 4.16
N SER A 358 -11.62 24.67 3.48
CA SER A 358 -12.16 26.02 3.43
C SER A 358 -12.66 26.51 4.80
N SER A 359 -13.24 25.63 5.62
CA SER A 359 -13.66 25.98 6.98
C SER A 359 -12.46 26.13 7.93
N ASN A 360 -11.45 25.26 7.83
CA ASN A 360 -10.25 25.36 8.66
C ASN A 360 -9.37 26.56 8.27
N ASN A 361 -9.35 26.95 6.99
CA ASN A 361 -8.66 28.17 6.56
C ASN A 361 -9.31 29.44 7.12
N ASN A 362 -10.62 29.43 7.43
CA ASN A 362 -11.25 30.55 8.14
C ASN A 362 -10.83 30.62 9.62
N LEU A 363 -10.34 29.52 10.20
CA LEU A 363 -9.73 29.47 11.54
C LEU A 363 -8.22 29.79 11.51
N LEU A 364 -7.52 29.48 10.42
CA LEU A 364 -6.09 29.76 10.25
C LEU A 364 -5.79 31.12 9.61
N ILE A 365 -6.76 31.77 8.96
CA ILE A 365 -6.57 33.05 8.25
C ILE A 365 -7.74 33.99 8.54
N LYS A 366 -7.65 34.64 9.71
CA LYS A 366 -7.89 36.07 9.84
C LYS A 366 -6.60 36.73 10.36
N SER A 367 -5.51 36.59 9.61
CA SER A 367 -4.35 37.47 9.77
C SER A 367 -4.64 38.76 9.00
N THR A 368 -5.45 39.64 9.60
CA THR A 368 -5.74 40.96 9.04
C THR A 368 -4.64 41.98 9.30
N GLU A 369 -3.54 41.61 9.97
CA GLU A 369 -2.41 42.48 10.25
C GLU A 369 -1.08 41.69 10.17
N ASP A 370 0.03 42.40 9.95
CA ASP A 370 1.38 41.90 9.64
C ASP A 370 2.00 41.05 10.78
N PHE A 371 1.58 39.79 10.89
CA PHE A 371 2.10 38.84 11.87
C PHE A 371 2.81 37.66 11.20
N THR A 372 3.99 37.30 11.72
CA THR A 372 4.62 36.00 11.41
C THR A 372 4.15 34.97 12.44
N LEU A 373 3.60 33.85 11.97
CA LEU A 373 3.07 32.79 12.85
C LEU A 373 4.12 31.72 13.05
N ILE A 374 4.46 31.43 14.31
CA ILE A 374 5.35 30.33 14.68
C ILE A 374 4.54 29.26 15.41
N LYS A 375 4.46 28.07 14.86
CA LYS A 375 3.90 26.88 15.52
C LYS A 375 5.02 26.02 16.10
N LEU A 376 4.97 25.81 17.40
CA LEU A 376 5.97 25.05 18.14
C LEU A 376 5.41 23.74 18.64
N PHE A 377 6.18 22.67 18.49
CA PHE A 377 5.80 21.33 18.97
C PHE A 377 6.81 20.83 19.99
N ASN A 378 6.31 20.42 21.16
CA ASN A 378 7.12 19.74 22.17
C ASN A 378 7.05 18.22 21.97
N LEU A 379 8.14 17.61 21.51
CA LEU A 379 8.25 16.17 21.22
C LEU A 379 8.90 15.37 22.36
N PHE A 380 9.04 15.94 23.57
CA PHE A 380 9.64 15.22 24.71
C PHE A 380 8.65 14.22 25.33
N PRO A 381 9.08 12.96 25.61
CA PRO A 381 8.16 11.86 25.93
C PRO A 381 7.53 11.88 27.34
N SER A 382 7.88 12.83 28.23
CA SER A 382 7.09 13.28 29.41
C SER A 382 7.94 14.11 30.39
N LYS A 383 7.29 15.00 31.16
CA LYS A 383 7.88 15.86 32.22
C LYS A 383 8.99 16.84 31.80
N CYS A 384 8.95 17.32 30.56
CA CYS A 384 9.76 18.45 30.14
C CYS A 384 8.90 19.54 29.50
N SER A 385 8.81 20.68 30.17
CA SER A 385 8.25 21.90 29.60
C SER A 385 9.39 22.80 29.14
N PHE A 386 9.16 23.56 28.09
CA PHE A 386 10.07 24.63 27.71
C PHE A 386 9.34 25.97 27.69
N SER A 387 10.08 27.01 28.07
CA SER A 387 9.65 28.39 28.01
C SER A 387 10.50 29.15 27.00
N ILE A 388 9.87 30.09 26.31
CA ILE A 388 10.52 30.93 25.30
C ILE A 388 10.58 32.36 25.80
N SER A 389 11.74 32.99 25.67
CA SER A 389 11.98 34.40 25.99
C SER A 389 12.75 35.07 24.86
N LYS A 390 12.49 36.37 24.59
CA LYS A 390 13.38 37.18 23.74
C LYS A 390 14.60 37.58 24.56
N ILE A 391 15.76 37.73 23.90
CA ILE A 391 17.03 38.04 24.59
C ILE A 391 16.96 39.33 25.41
N ASN A 392 16.12 40.31 25.02
CA ASN A 392 16.02 41.62 25.68
C ASN A 392 14.83 41.76 26.66
N SER A 393 13.99 40.74 26.83
CA SER A 393 12.84 40.78 27.76
C SER A 393 12.94 39.65 28.79
N LYS A 394 12.85 39.98 30.08
CA LYS A 394 12.89 38.98 31.17
C LYS A 394 11.61 38.16 31.32
N GLU A 395 10.54 38.55 30.63
CA GLU A 395 9.25 37.85 30.67
C GLU A 395 9.24 36.63 29.75
N ASN A 396 8.77 35.50 30.28
CA ASN A 396 8.56 34.28 29.52
C ASN A 396 7.26 34.43 28.73
N PHE A 397 7.33 34.34 27.41
CA PHE A 397 6.13 34.55 26.57
C PHE A 397 5.13 33.43 26.77
N VAL A 398 5.55 32.15 26.66
CA VAL A 398 4.67 31.00 26.84
C VAL A 398 5.43 29.77 27.33
N ILE A 399 4.76 28.97 28.17
CA ILE A 399 5.19 27.66 28.65
C ILE A 399 4.46 26.60 27.82
N ILE A 400 5.20 25.69 27.18
CA ILE A 400 4.62 24.55 26.45
C ILE A 400 4.93 23.26 27.21
N GLU A 401 3.90 22.57 27.67
CA GLU A 401 3.99 21.27 28.31
C GLU A 401 4.36 20.15 27.32
N ALA A 402 4.80 19.00 27.83
CA ALA A 402 5.19 17.86 27.01
C ALA A 402 4.03 17.39 26.11
N ASN A 403 4.32 17.02 24.85
CA ASN A 403 3.34 16.62 23.82
C ASN A 403 2.29 17.67 23.44
N ASN A 404 2.45 18.94 23.84
CA ASN A 404 1.56 20.02 23.43
C ASN A 404 2.20 20.91 22.35
N SER A 405 1.34 21.59 21.59
CA SER A 405 1.75 22.57 20.58
C SER A 405 1.04 23.89 20.83
N ASN A 406 1.77 25.00 20.75
CA ASN A 406 1.19 26.33 20.79
C ASN A 406 1.58 27.12 19.53
N ILE A 407 0.68 28.02 19.14
CA ILE A 407 0.88 28.96 18.02
C ILE A 407 1.14 30.33 18.63
N PHE A 408 2.24 30.97 18.23
CA PHE A 408 2.56 32.34 18.62
C PHE A 408 2.61 33.23 17.38
N SER A 409 2.04 34.43 17.49
CA SER A 409 2.21 35.49 16.52
C SER A 409 3.31 36.44 16.99
N LEU A 410 4.23 36.77 16.08
CA LEU A 410 5.21 37.84 16.26
C LEU A 410 4.83 39.02 15.37
N LYS A 411 4.81 40.23 15.93
CA LYS A 411 4.57 41.48 15.19
C LYS A 411 5.81 41.88 14.40
N SER A 412 5.62 42.56 13.27
CA SER A 412 6.71 43.15 12.47
C SER A 412 7.57 44.16 13.25
N GLU A 413 7.02 44.78 14.29
CA GLU A 413 7.71 45.71 15.20
C GLU A 413 8.80 45.04 16.08
N ASP A 414 8.77 43.71 16.22
CA ASP A 414 9.72 42.94 17.03
C ASP A 414 11.00 42.50 16.27
N LEU A 415 11.12 42.89 15.00
CA LEU A 415 12.20 42.49 14.10
C LEU A 415 13.43 43.40 14.24
N ASN A 416 14.52 42.88 14.81
CA ASN A 416 15.81 43.54 14.74
C ASN A 416 16.51 43.12 13.43
N ALA A 417 16.51 44.01 12.43
CA ALA A 417 17.25 43.81 11.17
C ALA A 417 16.95 42.47 10.44
N GLY A 418 15.68 42.03 10.45
CA GLY A 418 15.23 40.84 9.70
C GLY A 418 15.43 39.50 10.42
N TYR A 419 15.78 39.49 11.70
CA TYR A 419 15.82 38.24 12.49
C TYR A 419 15.28 38.45 13.93
N VAL A 420 14.83 37.36 14.53
CA VAL A 420 14.41 37.30 15.95
C VAL A 420 15.21 36.19 16.62
N ASP A 421 15.91 36.55 17.70
CA ASP A 421 16.62 35.59 18.54
C ASP A 421 15.71 35.12 19.69
N LEU A 422 15.33 33.84 19.65
CA LEU A 422 14.51 33.19 20.68
C LEU A 422 15.39 32.33 21.59
N LEU A 423 15.25 32.54 22.89
CA LEU A 423 15.95 31.78 23.93
C LEU A 423 14.99 30.75 24.54
N PHE A 424 15.32 29.47 24.34
CA PHE A 424 14.59 28.33 24.90
C PHE A 424 15.19 27.93 26.24
N ARG A 425 14.37 27.94 27.30
CA ARG A 425 14.73 27.43 28.63
C ARG A 425 13.90 26.19 28.92
N PHE A 426 14.56 25.07 29.16
CA PHE A 426 13.93 23.79 29.43
C PHE A 426 13.87 23.51 30.93
N ASN A 427 12.71 23.11 31.42
CA ASN A 427 12.45 22.75 32.81
C ASN A 427 11.90 21.32 32.86
N GLY A 428 12.63 20.39 33.48
CA GLY A 428 12.19 19.00 33.61
C GLY A 428 13.31 17.99 33.81
N SER A 429 13.00 16.87 34.45
CA SER A 429 13.96 15.79 34.73
C SER A 429 14.42 15.05 33.46
N SER A 430 13.63 15.07 32.39
CA SER A 430 13.91 14.42 31.10
C SER A 430 14.69 15.31 30.10
N CYS A 431 15.06 16.54 30.48
CA CYS A 431 15.71 17.54 29.63
C CYS A 431 17.10 17.99 30.09
N SER A 432 17.78 17.20 30.92
CA SER A 432 19.04 17.58 31.60
C SER A 432 20.20 17.94 30.65
N SER A 433 20.17 17.48 29.40
CA SER A 433 21.19 17.76 28.37
C SER A 433 21.05 19.13 27.67
N HIS A 434 19.88 19.78 27.75
CA HIS A 434 19.63 21.07 27.09
C HIS A 434 19.19 22.12 28.12
N ARG A 435 20.14 22.84 28.74
CA ARG A 435 19.81 23.88 29.74
C ARG A 435 19.32 25.19 29.12
N LYS A 436 19.97 25.64 28.03
CA LYS A 436 19.59 26.83 27.26
C LYS A 436 20.03 26.63 25.81
N ASN A 437 19.10 26.73 24.87
CA ASN A 437 19.41 26.76 23.44
C ASN A 437 18.92 28.08 22.85
N LEU A 438 19.76 28.70 22.04
CA LEU A 438 19.49 29.97 21.38
C LEU A 438 19.22 29.66 19.91
N LEU A 439 18.05 30.06 19.42
CA LEU A 439 17.65 29.84 18.03
C LEU A 439 17.39 31.19 17.38
N ARG A 440 18.22 31.49 16.38
CA ARG A 440 18.06 32.67 15.52
C ARG A 440 17.12 32.31 14.39
N ILE A 441 15.97 32.98 14.33
CA ILE A 441 15.03 32.84 13.22
C ILE A 441 15.21 34.03 12.30
N TRP A 442 15.61 33.77 11.07
CA TRP A 442 15.61 34.79 10.01
C TRP A 442 14.20 34.90 9.44
N LEU A 443 13.64 36.10 9.47
CA LEU A 443 12.30 36.40 8.97
C LEU A 443 12.46 37.22 7.68
N ASN A 444 11.92 36.72 6.59
CA ASN A 444 12.08 37.37 5.29
C ASN A 444 11.12 38.56 5.20
N SER A 445 11.65 39.78 5.25
CA SER A 445 10.85 41.02 5.30
C SER A 445 10.07 41.33 4.02
N ALA A 446 10.29 40.54 2.95
CA ALA A 446 9.67 40.77 1.63
C ALA A 446 8.30 40.10 1.47
N THR A 447 7.97 39.11 2.29
CA THR A 447 6.70 38.37 2.21
C THR A 447 6.10 38.30 3.60
N ASN A 448 5.33 39.31 4.00
CA ASN A 448 4.72 39.49 5.33
C ASN A 448 3.85 38.32 5.85
N ASN A 449 3.73 37.20 5.11
CA ASN A 449 3.00 36.01 5.50
C ASN A 449 3.93 34.76 5.47
N GLN A 450 4.74 34.57 6.51
CA GLN A 450 5.51 33.34 6.72
C GLN A 450 4.92 32.52 7.88
N PHE A 451 4.72 31.22 7.64
CA PHE A 451 4.34 30.24 8.65
C PHE A 451 5.53 29.38 9.02
N ASN A 452 6.01 29.53 10.24
CA ASN A 452 7.23 28.89 10.72
C ASN A 452 6.87 27.74 11.65
N ILE A 453 7.47 26.57 11.42
CA ILE A 453 7.28 25.39 12.26
C ILE A 453 8.59 25.05 12.93
N ALA A 454 8.54 24.91 14.26
CA ALA A 454 9.68 24.53 15.08
C ALA A 454 9.34 23.26 15.88
N LEU A 455 10.08 22.19 15.62
CA LEU A 455 9.99 20.91 16.32
C LEU A 455 11.10 20.85 17.37
N VAL A 456 10.73 20.75 18.64
CA VAL A 456 11.66 20.74 19.76
C VAL A 456 11.64 19.36 20.40
N GLY A 457 12.76 18.63 20.31
CA GLY A 457 12.85 17.27 20.85
C GLY A 457 14.25 16.91 21.36
N PRO A 458 14.45 15.66 21.82
CA PRO A 458 15.70 15.20 22.44
C PRO A 458 16.90 15.16 21.46
N GLN A 459 16.64 15.29 20.16
CA GLN A 459 17.66 15.33 19.09
C GLN A 459 18.06 16.76 18.70
N GLY A 460 17.45 17.79 19.31
CA GLY A 460 17.66 19.20 18.99
C GLY A 460 16.38 19.92 18.55
N ILE A 461 16.55 21.17 18.10
CA ILE A 461 15.45 21.99 17.57
C ILE A 461 15.55 21.99 16.04
N PHE A 462 14.52 21.46 15.37
CA PHE A 462 14.41 21.50 13.92
C PHE A 462 13.44 22.61 13.52
N PHE A 463 13.88 23.46 12.61
CA PHE A 463 13.11 24.62 12.16
C PHE A 463 12.88 24.56 10.66
N THR A 464 11.66 24.86 10.22
CA THR A 464 11.31 25.00 8.81
C THR A 464 10.34 26.17 8.62
N SER A 465 10.60 27.04 7.66
CA SER A 465 9.71 28.13 7.26
C SER A 465 8.91 27.77 6.01
N LEU A 466 7.63 28.13 5.99
CA LEU A 466 6.74 27.99 4.84
C LEU A 466 6.24 29.38 4.43
N ASP A 467 6.54 29.80 3.19
CA ASP A 467 6.01 31.04 2.64
C ASP A 467 4.55 30.85 2.23
N ILE A 468 3.63 31.57 2.87
CA ILE A 468 2.23 31.61 2.44
C ILE A 468 2.15 32.64 1.30
N LYS A 469 2.28 32.17 0.05
CA LYS A 469 1.89 33.02 -1.09
C LYS A 469 0.39 33.27 -1.00
N ASN A 470 0.00 34.54 -0.87
CA ASN A 470 -1.40 34.96 -1.02
C ASN A 470 -1.88 34.52 -2.41
N THR A 471 -2.67 33.44 -2.47
CA THR A 471 -3.37 33.04 -3.69
C THR A 471 -4.58 33.95 -3.87
N LYS A 472 -4.34 35.23 -4.14
CA LYS A 472 -5.28 36.07 -4.87
C LYS A 472 -4.71 36.24 -6.27
N THR A 473 -5.46 35.76 -7.26
CA THR A 473 -5.26 35.89 -8.72
C THR A 473 -4.26 34.92 -9.37
N ASN A 474 -4.80 33.80 -9.86
CA ASN A 474 -4.75 33.35 -11.28
C ASN A 474 -4.69 31.81 -11.43
N GLY A 475 -5.80 31.24 -11.88
CA GLY A 475 -5.87 29.98 -12.64
C GLY A 475 -5.63 28.66 -11.89
N PRO A 476 -6.18 27.54 -12.39
CA PRO A 476 -6.10 26.25 -11.72
C PRO A 476 -4.68 25.68 -11.87
N SER A 477 -3.85 25.83 -10.84
CA SER A 477 -2.59 25.09 -10.77
C SER A 477 -2.86 23.70 -10.24
N ASN A 478 -2.90 22.77 -11.18
CA ASN A 478 -2.87 21.33 -10.95
C ASN A 478 -1.66 20.96 -10.07
N TYR A 479 -1.92 20.52 -8.84
CA TYR A 479 -1.02 19.63 -8.10
C TYR A 479 -1.88 18.62 -7.33
N LEU A 480 -2.01 17.40 -7.89
CA LEU A 480 -2.70 16.22 -7.35
C LEU A 480 -1.85 14.97 -7.55
#